data_AF-A0A972F390-F1
#
_entry.id   AF-A0A972F390-F1
#
_cell.length_a   1.000
_cell.length_b   1.000
_cell.length_c   1.000
_cell.angle_alpha   90.00
_cell.angle_beta   90.00
_cell.angle_gamma   90.00
#
_symmetry.space_group_name_H-M   'P 1'
#
loop_
_entity.id
_entity.type
_entity.pdbx_description
1 polymer ?
#
loop_
_entity_poly.entity_id
_entity_poly.type
_entity_poly.pdbx_seq_one_letter_code
_entity_poly.pdbx_strand_id
1 'polypeptide(L)' 'MFPASNRNGNNDRLMLKAARLGIAVCEGEGCAVAALMNADIQARSIGEALGLLLNPKRLKATLRA' A
#
# COMPACT_ATOMS: atom_id res chain seq x y z
N MET A 1 -16.50 27.60 4.95
CA MET A 1 -16.09 26.58 5.94
C MET A 1 -15.69 25.34 5.15
N PHE A 2 -14.40 25.11 4.94
CA PHE A 2 -13.86 23.99 4.14
C PHE A 2 -13.27 22.95 5.10
N PRO A 3 -13.91 21.81 5.39
CA PRO A 3 -13.33 20.85 6.30
C PRO A 3 -12.60 19.73 5.54
N ALA A 4 -11.43 19.41 6.06
CA ALA A 4 -10.66 18.18 5.91
C ALA A 4 -10.12 17.85 4.50
N SER A 5 -8.94 18.38 4.21
CA SER A 5 -7.99 17.73 3.29
C SER A 5 -7.51 16.41 3.91
N ASN A 6 -8.34 15.37 3.83
CA ASN A 6 -7.96 14.03 4.25
C ASN A 6 -7.01 13.46 3.18
N ARG A 7 -5.70 13.62 3.39
CA ARG A 7 -4.65 13.02 2.54
C ARG A 7 -4.52 11.53 2.84
N ASN A 8 -5.63 10.81 2.79
CA ASN A 8 -5.71 9.38 3.07
C ASN A 8 -5.62 8.60 1.75
N GLY A 9 -4.48 8.66 1.06
CA GLY A 9 -4.20 7.80 -0.11
C GLY A 9 -4.82 8.22 -1.45
N ASN A 10 -5.67 9.25 -1.51
CA ASN A 10 -6.25 9.68 -2.79
C ASN A 10 -5.20 10.25 -3.76
N ASN A 11 -4.16 10.90 -3.24
CA ASN A 11 -3.02 11.38 -4.03
C ASN A 11 -2.04 10.25 -4.38
N ASP A 12 -1.93 9.23 -3.52
CA ASP A 12 -0.98 8.11 -3.68
C ASP A 12 -1.48 7.03 -4.64
N ARG A 13 -2.79 7.01 -4.95
CA ARG A 13 -3.40 6.19 -6.01
C ARG A 13 -2.65 6.26 -7.33
N LEU A 14 -2.24 7.46 -7.75
CA LEU A 14 -1.56 7.64 -9.04
C LEU A 14 -0.11 7.14 -8.98
N MET A 15 0.55 7.28 -7.83
CA MET A 15 1.88 6.71 -7.61
C MET A 15 1.86 5.18 -7.53
N LEU A 16 0.86 4.58 -6.88
CA LEU A 16 0.68 3.11 -6.83
C LEU A 16 0.45 2.54 -8.24
N LYS A 17 -0.35 3.21 -9.08
CA LYS A 17 -0.65 2.74 -10.45
C LYS A 17 0.51 2.90 -11.43
N ALA A 18 1.43 3.83 -11.16
CA ALA A 18 2.64 4.03 -11.96
C ALA A 18 3.82 3.15 -11.50
N ALA A 19 3.80 2.68 -10.26
CA ALA A 19 4.82 1.79 -9.73
C ALA A 19 4.70 0.39 -10.35
N ARG A 20 5.85 -0.29 -10.54
CA ARG A 20 5.86 -1.72 -10.95
C ARG A 20 5.41 -2.67 -9.82
N LEU A 21 5.23 -2.14 -8.62
CA LEU A 21 4.80 -2.84 -7.41
C LEU A 21 4.18 -1.83 -6.45
N GLY A 22 2.88 -1.95 -6.19
CA GLY A 22 2.15 -1.16 -5.21
C GLY A 22 1.94 -1.91 -3.90
N ILE A 23 2.33 -1.32 -2.77
CA ILE A 23 2.10 -1.89 -1.44
C ILE A 23 1.22 -0.92 -0.65
N ALA A 24 0.00 -1.35 -0.30
CA ALA A 24 -0.87 -0.62 0.60
C ALA A 24 -0.50 -0.98 2.05
N VAL A 25 -0.03 0.00 2.81
CA VAL A 25 0.23 -0.16 4.24
C VAL A 25 -1.02 0.28 5.00
N CYS A 26 -1.56 -0.62 5.83
CA CYS A 26 -2.73 -0.37 6.66
C CYS A 26 -2.33 -0.55 8.12
N GLU A 27 -2.22 0.57 8.84
CA GLU A 27 -2.04 0.56 10.30
C GLU A 27 -3.41 0.67 11.00
N GLY A 28 -3.45 0.71 12.33
CA GLY A 28 -4.67 0.53 13.15
C GLY A 28 -5.83 1.50 12.89
N GLU A 29 -5.63 2.56 12.09
CA GLU A 29 -6.65 3.53 11.70
C GLU A 29 -7.40 3.14 10.42
N GLY A 30 -6.96 2.08 9.72
CA GLY A 30 -7.52 1.66 8.45
C GLY A 30 -6.84 2.30 7.24
N CYS A 31 -7.11 1.75 6.05
CA CYS A 31 -6.56 2.22 4.78
C CYS A 31 -7.71 2.57 3.84
N ALA A 32 -7.51 3.57 2.97
CA ALA A 32 -8.49 3.89 1.96
C ALA A 32 -8.75 2.67 1.06
N VAL A 33 -10.03 2.29 0.93
CA VAL A 33 -10.46 1.15 0.09
C VAL A 33 -9.90 1.25 -1.33
N ALA A 34 -9.86 2.46 -1.88
CA ALA A 34 -9.30 2.72 -3.20
C ALA A 34 -7.79 2.40 -3.28
N ALA A 35 -7.01 2.68 -2.24
CA ALA A 35 -5.58 2.33 -2.20
C ALA A 35 -5.40 0.80 -2.10
N LEU A 36 -6.22 0.13 -1.28
CA LEU A 36 -6.21 -1.32 -1.13
C LEU A 36 -6.53 -2.04 -2.46
N MET A 37 -7.54 -1.54 -3.19
CA MET A 37 -7.98 -2.12 -4.47
C MET A 37 -7.02 -1.86 -5.64
N ASN A 38 -6.06 -0.94 -5.50
CA ASN A 38 -5.06 -0.63 -6.53
C ASN A 38 -3.65 -1.09 -6.15
N ALA A 39 -3.47 -1.75 -5.00
CA ALA A 39 -2.18 -2.29 -4.57
C ALA A 39 -2.05 -3.78 -4.91
N ASP A 40 -0.82 -4.23 -5.15
CA ASP A 40 -0.50 -5.64 -5.37
C ASP A 40 -0.38 -6.41 -4.04
N ILE A 41 -0.02 -5.72 -2.96
CA ILE A 41 0.18 -6.30 -1.63
C ILE A 41 -0.42 -5.38 -0.57
N GLN A 42 -1.09 -5.95 0.43
CA GLN A 42 -1.41 -5.27 1.67
C GLN A 42 -0.39 -5.66 2.75
N ALA A 43 0.16 -4.67 3.46
CA ALA A 43 1.02 -4.86 4.62
C ALA A 43 0.40 -4.18 5.85
N ARG A 44 0.60 -4.76 7.04
CA ARG A 44 0.00 -4.26 8.29
C ARG A 44 0.82 -3.18 8.98
N SER A 45 2.05 -2.97 8.52
CA SER A 45 2.96 -1.93 8.97
C SER A 45 4.01 -1.65 7.92
N ILE A 46 4.67 -0.50 8.04
CA ILE A 46 5.79 -0.15 7.16
C ILE A 46 6.96 -1.15 7.29
N GLY A 47 7.16 -1.72 8.49
CA GLY A 47 8.21 -2.71 8.74
C GLY A 47 7.99 -4.01 7.97
N GLU A 48 6.74 -4.49 7.87
CA GLU A 48 6.42 -5.65 7.03
C GLU A 48 6.63 -5.34 5.54
N ALA A 49 6.19 -4.16 5.08
CA ALA A 49 6.36 -3.74 3.70
C ALA A 49 7.84 -3.67 3.30
N LEU A 50 8.67 -3.01 4.12
CA LEU A 50 10.12 -2.94 3.89
C LEU A 50 10.77 -4.32 4.00
N GLY A 51 10.33 -5.17 4.93
CA GLY A 51 10.79 -6.55 5.06
C GLY A 51 10.55 -7.40 3.82
N LEU A 52 9.44 -7.20 3.11
CA LEU A 52 9.17 -7.85 1.82
C LEU A 52 10.12 -7.34 0.73
N LEU A 53 10.36 -6.03 0.66
CA LEU A 53 11.31 -5.45 -0.30
C LEU A 53 12.75 -5.94 -0.08
N LEU A 54 13.15 -6.11 1.18
CA LEU A 54 14.46 -6.63 1.56
C LEU A 54 14.60 -8.14 1.35
N ASN A 55 13.51 -8.86 1.06
CA ASN A 55 13.52 -10.31 0.91
C ASN A 55 12.80 -10.76 -0.39
N PRO A 56 13.48 -10.63 -1.56
CA PRO A 56 12.86 -10.83 -2.88
C PRO A 56 12.20 -12.20 -3.09
N LYS A 57 12.71 -13.25 -2.42
CA LYS A 57 12.10 -14.59 -2.45
C LYS A 57 10.72 -14.59 -1.81
N ARG A 58 10.56 -13.89 -0.68
CA ARG A 58 9.31 -13.77 0.07
C ARG A 58 8.31 -12.91 -0.70
N LEU A 59 8.79 -11.79 -1.26
CA LEU A 59 7.99 -10.92 -2.13
C LEU A 59 7.41 -11.66 -3.33
N LYS A 60 8.23 -12.45 -4.05
CA LYS A 60 7.76 -13.29 -5.16
C LYS A 60 6.76 -14.37 -4.72
N ALA A 61 6.88 -14.89 -3.50
CA ALA A 61 5.90 -15.84 -2.97
C ALA A 61 4.56 -15.15 -2.70
N THR A 62 4.58 -13.95 -2.12
CA THR A 62 3.37 -13.15 -1.85
C THR A 62 2.64 -12.74 -3.14
N LEU A 63 3.36 -12.39 -4.21
CA LEU A 63 2.76 -11.97 -5.48
C LEU A 63 2.22 -13.11 -6.37
N ARG A 64 2.45 -14.37 -6.00
CA ARG A 64 2.02 -15.55 -6.80
C ARG A 64 0.74 -16.21 -6.28
N ALA A 65 0.19 -15.72 -5.16
CA ALA A 65 -1.00 -16.27 -4.53
C ALA A 65 -2.28 -15.90 -5.30
#